data_AF-A0A831YF57-F1
#
_entry.id   AF-A0A831YF57-F1
#
_cell.length_a   1.000
_cell.length_b   1.000
_cell.length_c   1.000
_cell.angle_alpha   90.00
_cell.angle_beta   90.00
_cell.angle_gamma   90.00
#
_symmetry.space_group_name_H-M   'P 1'
#
loop_
_entity.id
_entity.type
_entity.pdbx_description
1 polymer ?
#
loop_
_entity_poly.entity_id
_entity_poly.type
_entity_poly.pdbx_seq_one_letter_code
_entity_poly.pdbx_strand_id
1 'polypeptide(L)'
;MKVIEAIRRELEPLNREVEKALKPSREALLRFVQNQLYIVPHDLKALSVAMAKAREPDEYRFVKLLVDGDYAALDTLWGLAGELGVSFNWDAVDPAAVAYTHFLSWLAIHGTAGDLAVAMTVNLPVWGRNCVALAEWARRNGVRNTKFMDLFAGPYDELEALAEPIAERYLDWGRYRFVARAIQHYELEFWRAVSGAGPPGIQPPRTLSSLKTRS
;
A
#
# COMPACT_ATOMS: atom_id res chain seq x y z
N MET A 1 -11.09 -25.02 -2.57
CA MET A 1 -10.25 -24.13 -1.74
C MET A 1 -10.38 -22.75 -2.36
N LYS A 2 -10.70 -21.74 -1.56
CA LYS A 2 -10.81 -20.35 -2.02
C LYS A 2 -9.50 -19.87 -2.64
N VAL A 3 -9.56 -19.16 -3.76
CA VAL A 3 -8.43 -18.60 -4.53
C VAL A 3 -7.60 -17.67 -3.63
N ILE A 4 -8.23 -16.73 -2.92
CA ILE A 4 -7.51 -15.77 -2.08
C ILE A 4 -6.78 -16.49 -0.93
N GLU A 5 -7.45 -17.42 -0.28
CA GLU A 5 -6.88 -18.23 0.81
C GLU A 5 -5.71 -19.11 0.33
N ALA A 6 -5.81 -19.69 -0.86
CA ALA A 6 -4.73 -20.46 -1.46
C ALA A 6 -3.47 -19.62 -1.68
N ILE A 7 -3.63 -18.42 -2.25
CA ILE A 7 -2.53 -17.49 -2.49
C ILE A 7 -1.90 -17.02 -1.18
N ARG A 8 -2.72 -16.69 -0.16
CA ARG A 8 -2.23 -16.28 1.17
C ARG A 8 -1.33 -17.34 1.81
N ARG A 9 -1.70 -18.62 1.69
CA ARG A 9 -0.87 -19.73 2.17
C ARG A 9 0.48 -19.81 1.47
N GLU A 10 0.51 -19.57 0.16
CA GLU A 10 1.77 -19.52 -0.61
C GLU A 10 2.64 -18.31 -0.20
N LEU A 11 2.02 -17.19 0.20
CA LEU A 11 2.71 -15.96 0.61
C LEU A 11 3.17 -15.94 2.08
N GLU A 12 2.74 -16.88 2.91
CA GLU A 12 2.98 -16.88 4.36
C GLU A 12 4.44 -16.61 4.79
N PRO A 13 5.48 -17.18 4.14
CA PRO A 13 6.86 -16.83 4.47
C PRO A 13 7.19 -15.35 4.25
N LEU A 14 6.69 -14.76 3.16
CA LEU A 14 6.92 -13.36 2.81
C LEU A 14 6.09 -12.42 3.70
N ASN A 15 4.86 -12.80 4.06
CA ASN A 15 4.03 -12.06 5.02
C ASN A 15 4.76 -11.85 6.35
N ARG A 16 5.44 -12.89 6.85
CA ARG A 16 6.25 -12.79 8.09
C ARG A 16 7.43 -11.84 7.97
N GLU A 17 8.01 -11.68 6.78
CA GLU A 17 9.06 -10.68 6.55
C GLU A 17 8.48 -9.27 6.60
N VAL A 18 7.32 -9.07 5.97
CA VAL A 18 6.61 -7.78 5.92
C VAL A 18 6.19 -7.31 7.32
N GLU A 19 5.62 -8.20 8.13
CA GLU A 19 5.26 -7.89 9.53
C GLU A 19 6.47 -7.45 10.37
N LYS A 20 7.64 -8.02 10.10
CA LYS A 20 8.87 -7.70 10.83
C LYS A 20 9.59 -6.47 10.30
N ALA A 21 9.26 -6.01 9.10
CA ALA A 21 9.95 -4.92 8.43
C ALA A 21 9.71 -3.57 9.12
N LEU A 22 8.51 -3.35 9.66
CA LEU A 22 8.19 -2.14 10.40
C LEU A 22 9.06 -2.02 11.67
N LYS A 23 9.74 -0.88 11.81
CA LYS A 23 10.40 -0.42 13.03
C LYS A 23 9.79 0.92 13.44
N PRO A 24 8.78 0.94 14.32
CA PRO A 24 8.10 2.17 14.69
C PRO A 24 9.04 3.17 15.36
N SER A 25 9.08 4.38 14.82
CA SER A 25 9.84 5.52 15.33
C SER A 25 9.21 6.82 14.84
N ARG A 26 9.69 7.97 15.34
CA ARG A 26 9.19 9.27 14.88
C ARG A 26 9.55 9.48 13.41
N GLU A 27 10.77 9.12 13.03
CA GLU A 27 11.26 9.18 11.66
C GLU A 27 10.45 8.25 10.75
N ALA A 28 10.09 7.05 11.22
CA ALA A 28 9.28 6.13 10.45
C ALA A 28 7.86 6.66 10.22
N LEU A 29 7.24 7.26 11.24
CA LEU A 29 5.94 7.91 11.09
C LEU A 29 6.00 9.08 10.09
N LEU A 30 7.04 9.91 10.15
CA LEU A 30 7.22 11.03 9.20
C LEU A 30 7.40 10.51 7.77
N ARG A 31 8.27 9.52 7.55
CA ARG A 31 8.48 8.91 6.23
C ARG A 31 7.23 8.22 5.70
N PHE A 32 6.50 7.54 6.59
CA PHE A 32 5.22 6.95 6.26
C PHE A 32 4.27 8.01 5.71
N VAL A 33 4.06 9.11 6.44
CA VAL A 33 3.16 10.19 6.00
C VAL A 33 3.67 10.88 4.73
N GLN A 34 4.97 11.14 4.60
CA GLN A 34 5.58 11.74 3.39
C GLN A 34 5.28 10.91 2.13
N ASN A 35 5.46 9.59 2.21
CA ASN A 35 5.18 8.71 1.08
C ASN A 35 3.68 8.53 0.86
N GLN A 36 2.86 8.47 1.93
CA GLN A 36 1.41 8.35 1.82
C GLN A 36 0.76 9.58 1.14
N LEU A 37 1.34 10.78 1.28
CA LEU A 37 0.91 11.97 0.56
C LEU A 37 1.12 11.86 -0.96
N TYR A 38 1.99 10.97 -1.42
CA TYR A 38 2.08 10.57 -2.83
C TYR A 38 1.12 9.41 -3.15
N ILE A 39 1.15 8.34 -2.35
CA ILE A 39 0.45 7.08 -2.60
C ILE A 39 -1.06 7.28 -2.67
N VAL A 40 -1.70 7.80 -1.61
CA VAL A 40 -3.17 7.80 -1.48
C VAL A 40 -3.87 8.54 -2.63
N PRO A 41 -3.45 9.76 -3.03
CA PRO A 41 -4.07 10.43 -4.17
C PRO A 41 -3.89 9.71 -5.51
N HIS A 42 -2.84 8.90 -5.68
CA HIS A 42 -2.56 8.17 -6.91
C HIS A 42 -3.24 6.80 -6.93
N ASP A 43 -3.30 6.12 -5.80
CA ASP A 43 -4.09 4.88 -5.64
C ASP A 43 -5.58 5.17 -5.86
N LEU A 44 -6.12 6.26 -5.29
CA LEU A 44 -7.49 6.71 -5.56
C LEU A 44 -7.77 6.89 -7.07
N LYS A 45 -6.83 7.49 -7.81
CA LYS A 45 -6.94 7.65 -9.27
C LYS A 45 -6.86 6.31 -9.99
N ALA A 46 -5.93 5.45 -9.62
CA ALA A 46 -5.78 4.13 -10.21
C ALA A 46 -7.06 3.29 -10.03
N LEU A 47 -7.59 3.23 -8.82
CA LEU A 47 -8.84 2.53 -8.52
C LEU A 47 -10.04 3.12 -9.29
N SER A 48 -10.10 4.45 -9.41
CA SER A 48 -11.12 5.11 -10.22
C SER A 48 -11.01 4.74 -11.71
N VAL A 49 -9.79 4.60 -12.25
CA VAL A 49 -9.56 4.11 -13.62
C VAL A 49 -10.01 2.66 -13.77
N ALA A 50 -9.77 1.81 -12.76
CA ALA A 50 -10.17 0.41 -12.79
C ALA A 50 -11.70 0.22 -12.91
N MET A 51 -12.51 1.20 -12.49
CA MET A 51 -13.97 1.17 -12.64
C MET A 51 -14.40 0.99 -14.10
N ALA A 52 -13.65 1.54 -15.06
CA ALA A 52 -13.95 1.39 -16.49
C ALA A 52 -13.88 -0.07 -16.98
N LYS A 53 -13.30 -0.97 -16.19
CA LYS A 53 -13.10 -2.39 -16.53
C LYS A 53 -14.15 -3.30 -15.90
N ALA A 54 -14.86 -2.82 -14.87
CA ALA A 54 -15.94 -3.57 -14.23
C ALA A 54 -17.10 -3.76 -15.23
N ARG A 55 -17.64 -4.97 -15.27
CA ARG A 55 -18.74 -5.40 -16.14
C ARG A 55 -19.85 -6.08 -15.38
N GLU A 56 -19.53 -6.65 -14.21
CA GLU A 56 -20.47 -7.39 -13.39
C GLU A 56 -20.88 -6.60 -12.14
N PRO A 57 -22.10 -6.81 -11.58
CA PRO A 57 -22.56 -6.10 -10.38
C PRO A 57 -21.62 -6.20 -9.17
N ASP A 58 -20.97 -7.36 -8.98
CA ASP A 58 -20.02 -7.57 -7.89
C ASP A 58 -18.70 -6.82 -8.13
N GLU A 59 -18.23 -6.73 -9.38
CA GLU A 59 -17.06 -5.92 -9.75
C GLU A 59 -17.30 -4.43 -9.53
N TYR A 60 -18.48 -3.92 -9.91
CA TYR A 60 -18.83 -2.51 -9.66
C TYR A 60 -18.83 -2.21 -8.16
N ARG A 61 -19.43 -3.10 -7.36
CA ARG A 61 -19.46 -2.96 -5.90
C ARG A 61 -18.06 -3.04 -5.30
N PHE A 62 -17.25 -3.99 -5.74
CA PHE A 62 -15.87 -4.18 -5.29
C PHE A 62 -15.02 -2.94 -5.54
N VAL A 63 -14.99 -2.43 -6.78
CA VAL A 63 -14.20 -1.24 -7.12
C VAL A 63 -14.73 -0.01 -6.39
N LYS A 64 -16.06 0.15 -6.26
CA LYS A 64 -16.65 1.26 -5.50
C LYS A 64 -16.18 1.24 -4.05
N LEU A 65 -16.21 0.08 -3.39
CA LEU A 65 -15.78 -0.06 -2.00
C LEU A 65 -14.31 0.37 -1.82
N LEU A 66 -13.44 0.01 -2.76
CA LEU A 66 -12.04 0.43 -2.76
C LEU A 66 -11.90 1.95 -2.94
N VAL A 67 -12.60 2.53 -3.91
CA VAL A 67 -12.57 3.99 -4.18
C VAL A 67 -13.09 4.78 -2.98
N ASP A 68 -14.20 4.36 -2.37
CA ASP A 68 -14.75 5.02 -1.18
C ASP A 68 -13.76 4.95 0.00
N GLY A 69 -13.08 3.80 0.17
CA GLY A 69 -12.06 3.60 1.19
C GLY A 69 -10.88 4.56 1.04
N ASP A 70 -10.30 4.65 -0.16
CA ASP A 70 -9.19 5.56 -0.45
C ASP A 70 -9.59 7.03 -0.34
N TYR A 71 -10.82 7.37 -0.72
CA TYR A 71 -11.34 8.74 -0.55
C TYR A 71 -11.44 9.12 0.94
N ALA A 72 -11.93 8.21 1.79
CA ALA A 72 -11.94 8.42 3.24
C ALA A 72 -10.51 8.48 3.83
N ALA A 73 -9.61 7.65 3.32
CA ALA A 73 -8.21 7.64 3.72
C ALA A 73 -7.53 8.98 3.41
N LEU A 74 -7.80 9.57 2.25
CA LEU A 74 -7.24 10.86 1.83
C LEU A 74 -7.56 11.99 2.84
N ASP A 75 -8.82 12.10 3.27
CA ASP A 75 -9.23 13.12 4.25
C ASP A 75 -8.50 12.96 5.59
N THR A 76 -8.46 11.72 6.10
CA THR A 76 -7.80 11.42 7.38
C THR A 76 -6.28 11.60 7.32
N LEU A 77 -5.66 11.35 6.16
CA LEU A 77 -4.24 11.57 5.93
C LEU A 77 -3.88 13.05 6.06
N TRP A 78 -4.69 13.95 5.53
CA TRP A 78 -4.45 15.39 5.67
C TRP A 78 -4.49 15.86 7.12
N GLY A 79 -5.40 15.31 7.93
CA GLY A 79 -5.44 15.57 9.37
C GLY A 79 -4.17 15.13 10.10
N LEU A 80 -3.67 13.93 9.79
CA LEU A 80 -2.42 13.40 10.34
C LEU A 80 -1.21 14.24 9.89
N ALA A 81 -1.12 14.54 8.60
CA ALA A 81 -0.04 15.36 8.04
C ALA A 81 0.00 16.76 8.66
N GLY A 82 -1.17 17.39 8.85
CA GLY A 82 -1.30 18.68 9.50
C GLY A 82 -0.81 18.67 10.96
N GLU A 83 -1.17 17.64 11.75
CA GLU A 83 -0.68 17.52 13.14
C GLU A 83 0.84 17.33 13.20
N LEU A 84 1.42 16.58 12.26
CA LEU A 84 2.85 16.32 12.21
C LEU A 84 3.67 17.44 11.54
N GLY A 85 3.01 18.45 10.96
CA GLY A 85 3.67 19.52 10.20
C GLY A 85 4.33 19.01 8.91
N VAL A 86 3.81 17.92 8.32
CA VAL A 86 4.31 17.33 7.09
C VAL A 86 3.49 17.86 5.91
N SER A 87 4.18 18.33 4.87
CA SER A 87 3.58 18.67 3.58
C SER A 87 4.22 17.84 2.48
N PHE A 88 3.53 17.74 1.34
CA PHE A 88 4.05 16.99 0.20
C PHE A 88 5.32 17.65 -0.34
N ASN A 89 6.35 16.83 -0.58
CA ASN A 89 7.60 17.25 -1.19
C ASN A 89 8.15 16.10 -2.06
N TRP A 90 8.50 16.40 -3.31
CA TRP A 90 9.09 15.44 -4.24
C TRP A 90 10.39 14.82 -3.72
N ASP A 91 11.21 15.58 -3.01
CA ASP A 91 12.49 15.08 -2.46
C ASP A 91 12.29 14.09 -1.30
N ALA A 92 11.09 14.04 -0.72
CA ALA A 92 10.76 13.14 0.39
C ALA A 92 10.11 11.82 -0.07
N VAL A 93 9.79 11.68 -1.36
CA VAL A 93 9.19 10.47 -1.91
C VAL A 93 10.29 9.45 -2.19
N ASP A 94 10.20 8.29 -1.55
CA ASP A 94 11.11 7.18 -1.77
C ASP A 94 10.56 6.30 -2.92
N PRO A 95 11.30 6.12 -4.03
CA PRO A 95 10.86 5.25 -5.12
C PRO A 95 10.54 3.81 -4.70
N ALA A 96 11.25 3.27 -3.71
CA ALA A 96 10.98 1.93 -3.19
C ALA A 96 9.65 1.88 -2.43
N ALA A 97 9.30 2.96 -1.72
CA ALA A 97 8.04 3.05 -0.99
C ALA A 97 6.83 3.19 -1.90
N VAL A 98 6.99 3.83 -3.07
CA VAL A 98 5.86 4.10 -3.98
C VAL A 98 5.73 3.11 -5.13
N ALA A 99 6.58 2.09 -5.18
CA ALA A 99 6.56 1.06 -6.23
C ALA A 99 5.20 0.32 -6.30
N TYR A 100 4.56 0.10 -5.15
CA TYR A 100 3.22 -0.47 -5.07
C TYR A 100 2.20 0.35 -5.89
N THR A 101 2.16 1.66 -5.67
CA THR A 101 1.25 2.60 -6.37
C THR A 101 1.44 2.59 -7.87
N HIS A 102 2.70 2.49 -8.34
CA HIS A 102 2.98 2.38 -9.77
C HIS A 102 2.47 1.07 -10.36
N PHE A 103 2.66 -0.04 -9.64
CA PHE A 103 2.15 -1.33 -10.06
C PHE A 103 0.62 -1.38 -10.04
N LEU A 104 -0.03 -0.79 -9.02
CA LEU A 104 -1.48 -0.66 -8.96
C LEU A 104 -2.01 0.19 -10.13
N SER A 105 -1.34 1.30 -10.46
CA SER A 105 -1.68 2.12 -11.62
C SER A 105 -1.55 1.33 -12.94
N TRP A 106 -0.52 0.50 -13.07
CA TRP A 106 -0.36 -0.39 -14.21
C TRP A 106 -1.47 -1.45 -14.28
N LEU A 107 -1.84 -2.06 -13.15
CA LEU A 107 -2.95 -3.01 -13.06
C LEU A 107 -4.30 -2.38 -13.40
N ALA A 108 -4.54 -1.14 -12.96
CA ALA A 108 -5.76 -0.41 -13.27
C ALA A 108 -5.98 -0.24 -14.78
N ILE A 109 -4.91 -0.09 -15.56
CA ILE A 109 -4.97 0.08 -17.02
C ILE A 109 -4.95 -1.28 -17.72
N HIS A 110 -3.98 -2.14 -17.35
CA HIS A 110 -3.62 -3.34 -18.11
C HIS A 110 -4.12 -4.65 -17.51
N GLY A 111 -4.59 -4.63 -16.27
CA GLY A 111 -5.05 -5.82 -15.55
C GLY A 111 -6.46 -6.28 -15.93
N THR A 112 -6.98 -7.22 -15.15
CA THR A 112 -8.37 -7.66 -15.12
C THR A 112 -9.00 -7.31 -13.77
N ALA A 113 -10.33 -7.44 -13.65
CA ALA A 113 -10.98 -7.31 -12.34
C ALA A 113 -10.47 -8.39 -11.36
N GLY A 114 -10.14 -9.59 -11.85
CA GLY A 114 -9.49 -10.64 -11.06
C GLY A 114 -8.11 -10.26 -10.54
N ASP A 115 -7.27 -9.64 -11.37
CA ASP A 115 -5.96 -9.16 -10.91
C ASP A 115 -6.10 -8.13 -9.78
N LEU A 116 -7.06 -7.20 -9.93
CA LEU A 116 -7.34 -6.21 -8.90
C LEU A 116 -7.90 -6.87 -7.63
N ALA A 117 -8.81 -7.84 -7.76
CA ALA A 117 -9.34 -8.60 -6.64
C ALA A 117 -8.24 -9.30 -5.85
N VAL A 118 -7.28 -9.93 -6.53
CA VAL A 118 -6.11 -10.53 -5.89
C VAL A 118 -5.24 -9.45 -5.24
N ALA A 119 -4.79 -8.45 -5.99
CA ALA A 119 -3.86 -7.42 -5.52
C ALA A 119 -4.36 -6.66 -4.29
N MET A 120 -5.66 -6.34 -4.26
CA MET A 120 -6.25 -5.52 -3.20
C MET A 120 -6.71 -6.33 -1.99
N THR A 121 -6.70 -7.67 -2.05
CA THR A 121 -7.28 -8.50 -0.98
C THR A 121 -6.25 -9.37 -0.28
N VAL A 122 -5.33 -10.00 -1.02
CA VAL A 122 -4.40 -10.99 -0.43
C VAL A 122 -3.56 -10.40 0.70
N ASN A 123 -3.24 -9.10 0.59
CA ASN A 123 -2.27 -8.42 1.43
C ASN A 123 -2.86 -7.63 2.61
N LEU A 124 -4.16 -7.30 2.58
CA LEU A 124 -4.78 -6.40 3.56
C LEU A 124 -4.54 -6.77 5.02
N PRO A 125 -4.61 -8.05 5.44
CA PRO A 125 -4.38 -8.39 6.84
C PRO A 125 -2.98 -8.03 7.33
N VAL A 126 -1.97 -8.15 6.47
CA VAL A 126 -0.57 -7.86 6.82
C VAL A 126 -0.35 -6.35 6.91
N TRP A 127 -0.80 -5.62 5.89
CA TRP A 127 -0.81 -4.15 5.87
C TRP A 127 -1.48 -3.57 7.11
N GLY A 128 -2.69 -4.05 7.41
CA GLY A 128 -3.47 -3.59 8.55
C GLY A 128 -2.78 -3.79 9.89
N ARG A 129 -2.10 -4.95 10.10
CA ARG A 129 -1.34 -5.20 11.32
C ARG A 129 -0.20 -4.18 11.50
N ASN A 130 0.53 -3.85 10.45
CA ASN A 130 1.60 -2.85 10.52
C ASN A 130 1.05 -1.43 10.72
N CYS A 131 -0.06 -1.07 10.06
CA CYS A 131 -0.75 0.20 10.31
C CYS A 131 -1.19 0.33 11.76
N VAL A 132 -1.83 -0.69 12.33
CA VAL A 132 -2.24 -0.71 13.75
C VAL A 132 -1.03 -0.56 14.67
N ALA A 133 0.06 -1.30 14.41
CA ALA A 133 1.28 -1.20 15.21
C ALA A 133 1.89 0.21 15.19
N LEU A 134 1.91 0.87 14.03
CA LEU A 134 2.38 2.24 13.89
C LEU A 134 1.43 3.24 14.57
N ALA A 135 0.11 3.05 14.45
CA ALA A 135 -0.91 3.88 15.10
C ALA A 135 -0.78 3.82 16.62
N GLU A 136 -0.67 2.63 17.19
CA GLU A 136 -0.48 2.45 18.63
C GLU A 136 0.80 3.10 19.13
N TRP A 137 1.91 2.94 18.39
CA TRP A 137 3.16 3.64 18.70
C TRP A 137 2.97 5.16 18.67
N ALA A 138 2.30 5.69 17.64
CA ALA A 138 2.06 7.12 17.49
C ALA A 138 1.21 7.68 18.64
N ARG A 139 0.12 6.99 19.04
CA ARG A 139 -0.72 7.39 20.18
C ARG A 139 0.06 7.42 21.49
N ARG A 140 0.87 6.39 21.77
CA ARG A 140 1.73 6.35 22.97
C ARG A 140 2.73 7.52 23.01
N ASN A 141 3.04 8.11 21.86
CA ASN A 141 3.94 9.26 21.72
C ASN A 141 3.20 10.59 21.45
N GLY A 142 1.90 10.66 21.75
CA GLY A 142 1.14 11.92 21.78
C GLY A 142 0.51 12.35 20.46
N VAL A 143 0.56 11.54 19.41
CA VAL A 143 -0.16 11.81 18.14
C VAL A 143 -1.64 11.49 18.31
N ARG A 144 -2.52 12.42 17.93
CA ARG A 144 -3.98 12.29 18.10
C ARG A 144 -4.67 11.80 16.82
N ASN A 145 -4.22 12.26 15.66
CA ASN A 145 -4.82 11.99 14.36
C ASN A 145 -4.38 10.64 13.77
N THR A 146 -4.59 9.54 14.51
CA THR A 146 -4.20 8.19 14.06
C THR A 146 -5.22 7.48 13.17
N LYS A 147 -6.37 8.13 12.92
CA LYS A 147 -7.51 7.57 12.18
C LYS A 147 -7.13 7.03 10.80
N PHE A 148 -6.18 7.65 10.10
CA PHE A 148 -5.69 7.16 8.80
C PHE A 148 -5.23 5.70 8.86
N MET A 149 -4.39 5.37 9.85
CA MET A 149 -3.89 4.01 10.04
C MET A 149 -5.00 3.06 10.53
N ASP A 150 -5.95 3.59 11.31
CA ASP A 150 -7.06 2.80 11.88
C ASP A 150 -8.08 2.33 10.83
N LEU A 151 -8.19 3.03 9.70
CA LEU A 151 -9.03 2.60 8.58
C LEU A 151 -8.63 1.22 8.02
N PHE A 152 -7.38 0.82 8.24
CA PHE A 152 -6.84 -0.44 7.78
C PHE A 152 -6.91 -1.55 8.84
N ALA A 153 -7.59 -1.37 9.98
CA ALA A 153 -7.62 -2.39 11.04
C ALA A 153 -8.56 -3.58 10.75
N GLY A 154 -9.35 -3.53 9.68
CA GLY A 154 -10.44 -4.48 9.40
C GLY A 154 -11.72 -4.19 10.19
N PRO A 155 -12.74 -5.05 10.10
CA PRO A 155 -12.77 -6.33 9.38
C PRO A 155 -12.74 -6.18 7.84
N TYR A 156 -12.31 -7.24 7.14
CA TYR A 156 -12.20 -7.27 5.67
C TYR A 156 -13.26 -8.15 4.98
N ASP A 157 -14.20 -8.70 5.75
CA ASP A 157 -15.09 -9.78 5.30
C ASP A 157 -15.90 -9.41 4.05
N GLU A 158 -16.44 -8.18 3.98
CA GLU A 158 -17.21 -7.72 2.82
C GLU A 158 -16.35 -7.68 1.55
N LEU A 159 -15.14 -7.13 1.67
CA LEU A 159 -14.22 -7.02 0.54
C LEU A 159 -13.77 -8.42 0.07
N GLU A 160 -13.44 -9.31 1.00
CA GLU A 160 -13.08 -10.70 0.69
C GLU A 160 -14.22 -11.48 0.04
N ALA A 161 -15.46 -11.28 0.50
CA ALA A 161 -16.64 -11.92 -0.06
C ALA A 161 -16.92 -11.47 -1.51
N LEU A 162 -16.57 -10.24 -1.86
CA LEU A 162 -16.64 -9.73 -3.24
C LEU A 162 -15.45 -10.18 -4.08
N ALA A 163 -14.25 -10.16 -3.52
CA ALA A 163 -13.02 -10.49 -4.25
C ALA A 163 -12.99 -11.95 -4.72
N GLU A 164 -13.49 -12.88 -3.91
CA GLU A 164 -13.44 -14.31 -4.18
C GLU A 164 -14.13 -14.72 -5.50
N PRO A 165 -15.43 -14.44 -5.73
CA PRO A 165 -16.09 -14.78 -6.99
C PRO A 165 -15.50 -14.03 -8.20
N ILE A 166 -15.02 -12.80 -8.01
CA ILE A 166 -14.31 -12.05 -9.07
C ILE A 166 -13.00 -12.78 -9.42
N ALA A 167 -12.21 -13.18 -8.43
CA ALA A 167 -10.97 -13.89 -8.67
C ALA A 167 -11.21 -15.26 -9.34
N GLU A 168 -12.26 -15.99 -8.95
CA GLU A 168 -12.65 -17.24 -9.61
C GLU A 168 -13.04 -17.05 -11.08
N ARG A 169 -13.76 -15.97 -11.42
CA ARG A 169 -14.20 -15.67 -12.79
C ARG A 169 -13.05 -15.45 -13.78
N TYR A 170 -11.97 -14.83 -13.32
CA TYR A 170 -10.79 -14.49 -14.15
C TYR A 170 -9.58 -15.39 -13.87
N LEU A 171 -9.80 -16.55 -13.25
CA LEU A 171 -8.73 -17.36 -12.66
C LEU A 171 -7.62 -17.69 -13.67
N ASP A 172 -6.44 -17.12 -13.39
CA ASP A 172 -5.17 -17.48 -14.00
C ASP A 172 -4.15 -17.61 -12.87
N TRP A 173 -3.84 -18.84 -12.48
CA TRP A 173 -2.91 -19.12 -11.38
C TRP A 173 -1.51 -18.58 -11.63
N GLY A 174 -1.02 -18.58 -12.87
CA GLY A 174 0.31 -18.07 -13.18
C GLY A 174 0.36 -16.56 -12.96
N ARG A 175 -0.65 -15.87 -13.47
CA ARG A 175 -0.81 -14.42 -13.33
C ARG A 175 -1.08 -13.99 -11.89
N TYR A 176 -1.97 -14.67 -11.18
CA TYR A 176 -2.30 -14.34 -9.78
C TYR A 176 -1.11 -14.52 -8.85
N ARG A 177 -0.33 -15.59 -9.03
CA ARG A 177 0.92 -15.78 -8.26
C ARG A 177 1.94 -14.67 -8.54
N PHE A 178 2.04 -14.22 -9.79
CA PHE A 178 2.89 -13.07 -10.12
C PHE A 178 2.40 -11.79 -9.44
N VAL A 179 1.12 -11.44 -9.61
CA VAL A 179 0.51 -10.23 -9.03
C VAL A 179 0.66 -10.22 -7.50
N ALA A 180 0.33 -11.33 -6.85
CA ALA A 180 0.37 -11.44 -5.40
C ALA A 180 1.80 -11.31 -4.85
N ARG A 181 2.79 -11.97 -5.48
CA ARG A 181 4.20 -11.82 -5.09
C ARG A 181 4.73 -10.41 -5.33
N ALA A 182 4.37 -9.78 -6.45
CA ALA A 182 4.80 -8.42 -6.77
C ALA A 182 4.30 -7.43 -5.71
N ILE A 183 2.99 -7.47 -5.42
CA ILE A 183 2.35 -6.63 -4.40
C ILE A 183 3.00 -6.84 -3.03
N GLN A 184 3.19 -8.09 -2.61
CA GLN A 184 3.78 -8.37 -1.30
C GLN A 184 5.24 -7.91 -1.20
N HIS A 185 6.01 -8.01 -2.28
CA HIS A 185 7.38 -7.50 -2.33
C HIS A 185 7.42 -5.97 -2.27
N TYR A 186 6.52 -5.28 -2.98
CA TYR A 186 6.46 -3.83 -2.92
C TYR A 186 6.04 -3.32 -1.54
N GLU A 187 5.15 -4.02 -0.83
CA GLU A 187 4.85 -3.68 0.55
C GLU A 187 6.05 -3.91 1.49
N LEU A 188 6.81 -5.00 1.29
CA LEU A 188 8.04 -5.23 2.04
C LEU A 188 9.01 -4.06 1.90
N GLU A 189 9.23 -3.60 0.66
CA GLU A 189 10.09 -2.46 0.37
C GLU A 189 9.53 -1.16 0.94
N PHE A 190 8.21 -0.95 0.94
CA PHE A 190 7.58 0.17 1.64
C PHE A 190 7.91 0.17 3.13
N TRP A 191 7.67 -0.92 3.85
CA TRP A 191 7.92 -0.96 5.29
C TRP A 191 9.40 -0.84 5.63
N ARG A 192 10.31 -1.36 4.79
CA ARG A 192 11.76 -1.16 4.92
C ARG A 192 12.14 0.30 4.74
N ALA A 193 11.68 0.94 3.66
CA ALA A 193 11.98 2.33 3.34
C ALA A 193 11.52 3.30 4.44
N VAL A 194 10.29 3.15 4.94
CA VAL A 194 9.78 3.99 6.04
C VAL A 194 10.52 3.70 7.35
N SER A 195 10.93 2.45 7.59
CA SER A 195 11.70 2.09 8.79
C SER A 195 13.18 2.48 8.72
N GLY A 196 13.63 3.10 7.62
CA GLY A 196 15.02 3.52 7.43
C GLY A 196 15.98 2.39 7.04
N ALA A 197 15.47 1.19 6.76
CA ALA A 197 16.22 0.14 6.10
C ALA A 197 16.17 0.42 4.59
N GLY A 198 17.16 1.16 4.08
CA GLY A 198 17.32 1.26 2.63
C GLY A 198 17.52 -0.12 2.00
N PRO A 199 17.24 -0.30 0.69
CA PRO A 199 17.57 -1.53 0.00
C PRO A 199 19.05 -1.85 0.23
N PRO A 200 19.43 -3.11 0.49
CA PRO A 200 20.82 -3.46 0.72
C PRO A 200 21.66 -3.03 -0.50
N GLY A 201 22.39 -1.92 -0.38
CA GLY A 201 23.42 -1.50 -1.33
C GLY A 201 23.28 -0.15 -2.05
N ILE A 202 22.23 0.65 -1.85
CA ILE A 202 22.20 1.99 -2.47
C ILE A 202 22.43 3.07 -1.40
N GLN A 203 23.70 3.45 -1.23
CA GLN A 203 24.02 4.71 -0.54
C GLN A 203 23.37 5.87 -1.30
N PRO A 204 22.79 6.86 -0.61
CA PRO A 204 22.30 8.06 -1.28
C PRO A 204 23.46 8.69 -2.08
N PRO A 205 23.22 9.17 -3.31
CA PRO A 205 24.25 9.86 -4.06
C PRO A 205 24.80 11.01 -3.22
N ARG A 206 26.13 11.11 -3.13
CA ARG A 206 26.80 12.27 -2.52
C ARG A 206 26.23 13.52 -3.19
N THR A 207 25.78 14.46 -2.39
CA THR A 207 25.17 15.72 -2.85
C THR A 207 25.99 16.36 -3.98
N LEU A 208 25.28 16.88 -4.99
CA LEU A 208 25.83 17.58 -6.16
C LEU A 208 26.72 18.80 -5.83
N SER A 209 26.88 19.15 -4.56
CA SER A 209 27.83 20.16 -4.07
C SER A 209 29.30 19.82 -4.33
N SER A 210 29.63 18.57 -4.65
CA SER A 210 31.01 18.13 -4.93
C SER A 210 31.52 18.39 -6.36
N LEU A 211 30.67 18.89 -7.27
CA LEU A 211 31.05 19.15 -8.68
C LEU A 211 31.47 20.60 -8.95
N LYS A 212 31.51 21.49 -7.95
CA LYS A 212 31.85 22.92 -8.15
C LYS A 212 33.32 23.30 -7.95
N THR A 213 34.23 22.36 -7.74
CA THR A 213 35.66 22.68 -7.54
C THR A 213 36.55 21.97 -8.55
N ARG A 214 36.33 22.20 -9.85
CA ARG A 214 37.37 22.09 -10.90
C ARG A 214 37.03 23.05 -12.04
N SER A 215 37.49 24.28 -11.90
CA SER A 215 37.69 25.26 -12.97
C SER A 215 39.08 25.83 -12.80
#